data_AF-A0A212JJ82-F1
#
_entry.id   AF-A0A212JJ82-F1
#
_cell.length_a   1.000
_cell.length_b   1.000
_cell.length_c   1.000
_cell.angle_alpha   90.00
_cell.angle_beta   90.00
_cell.angle_gamma   90.00
#
_symmetry.space_group_name_H-M   'P 1'
#
loop_
_entity.id
_entity.type
_entity.pdbx_description
1 polymer ?
#
loop_
_entity_poly.entity_id
_entity_poly.type
_entity_poly.pdbx_seq_one_letter_code
_entity_poly.pdbx_strand_id
1 'polypeptide(L)' 'MQKYPDMYELFKHDAQAKQYFDSLPDYVQDQISTRANGVNSLASLKDYAENLLRMDE' A
#
# COMPACT_ATOMS: atom_id res chain seq x y z
N MET A 1 -0.15 -9.76 14.91
CA MET A 1 0.21 -8.82 13.81
C MET A 1 -0.52 -7.52 14.05
N GLN A 2 0.22 -6.42 14.13
CA GLN A 2 -0.36 -5.09 14.30
C GLN A 2 -1.06 -4.69 13.01
N LYS A 3 -2.32 -4.25 13.09
CA LYS A 3 -3.09 -3.74 11.95
C LYS A 3 -3.45 -2.30 12.25
N TYR A 4 -3.26 -1.43 11.27
CA TYR A 4 -3.62 -0.02 11.34
C TYR A 4 -5.03 0.21 10.77
N PRO A 5 -5.74 1.27 11.17
CA PRO A 5 -7.06 1.56 10.64
C PRO A 5 -7.05 1.82 9.13
N ASP A 6 -5.95 2.37 8.60
CA ASP A 6 -5.77 2.66 7.18
C ASP A 6 -4.28 2.77 6.82
N MET A 7 -4.03 2.97 5.53
CA MET A 7 -2.71 3.14 4.94
C MET A 7 -1.93 4.33 5.50
N TYR A 8 -2.61 5.45 5.77
CA TYR A 8 -1.95 6.66 6.27
C TYR A 8 -1.47 6.48 7.70
N GLU A 9 -2.25 5.80 8.53
CA GLU A 9 -1.81 5.44 9.87
C GLU A 9 -0.68 4.40 9.81
N LEU A 10 -0.75 3.41 8.92
CA LEU A 10 0.38 2.51 8.65
C LEU A 10 1.67 3.30 8.33
N PHE A 11 1.61 4.30 7.46
CA PHE A 11 2.79 5.09 7.08
C PHE A 11 3.39 5.91 8.21
N LYS A 12 2.60 6.29 9.23
CA LYS A 12 3.13 7.00 10.40
C LYS A 12 3.96 6.09 11.30
N HIS A 13 3.62 4.81 11.37
CA HIS A 13 4.26 3.84 12.27
C HIS A 13 5.26 2.92 11.57
N ASP A 14 5.17 2.80 10.25
CA ASP A 14 6.01 1.93 9.42
C ASP A 14 6.60 2.72 8.24
N ALA A 15 7.83 3.22 8.45
CA ALA A 15 8.57 3.93 7.41
C ALA A 15 8.87 3.04 6.19
N GLN A 16 9.04 1.73 6.39
CA GLN A 16 9.28 0.79 5.29
C GLN A 16 8.03 0.66 4.40
N ALA A 17 6.84 0.66 4.98
CA ALA A 17 5.59 0.68 4.21
C ALA A 17 5.48 1.95 3.36
N LYS A 18 5.82 3.11 3.92
CA LYS A 18 5.84 4.37 3.16
C LYS A 18 6.86 4.33 2.02
N GLN A 19 8.09 3.90 2.30
CA GLN A 19 9.15 3.82 1.28
C GLN A 19 8.78 2.87 0.14
N TYR A 20 8.15 1.73 0.47
CA TYR A 20 7.67 0.80 -0.56
C TYR A 20 6.57 1.45 -1.41
N PHE A 21 5.57 2.08 -0.78
CA PHE A 21 4.50 2.77 -1.50
C PHE A 21 5.05 3.85 -2.44
N ASP A 22 5.96 4.70 -1.95
CA ASP A 22 6.57 5.79 -2.72
C ASP A 22 7.44 5.28 -3.90
N SER A 23 7.83 3.99 -3.92
CA SER A 23 8.57 3.36 -5.02
C SER A 23 7.70 2.77 -6.13
N LEU A 24 6.38 2.67 -5.91
CA LEU A 24 5.45 2.10 -6.89
C LEU A 24 5.18 3.11 -8.03
N PRO A 25 4.79 2.65 -9.23
CA PRO A 25 4.32 3.54 -10.28
C PRO A 25 3.14 4.41 -9.84
N ASP A 26 3.03 5.63 -10.37
CA ASP A 26 1.98 6.60 -9.99
C ASP A 26 0.57 5.99 -10.08
N TYR A 27 0.27 5.25 -11.15
CA TYR A 27 -1.05 4.62 -11.33
C TYR A 27 -1.37 3.58 -10.24
N VAL A 28 -0.36 2.88 -9.71
CA VAL A 28 -0.51 1.92 -8.61
C VAL A 28 -0.73 2.67 -7.31
N GLN A 29 0.04 3.74 -7.06
CA GLN A 29 -0.14 4.60 -5.90
C GLN A 29 -1.54 5.22 -5.84
N ASP A 30 -2.05 5.72 -6.97
CA ASP A 30 -3.40 6.25 -7.10
C ASP A 30 -4.46 5.19 -6.79
N GLN A 31 -4.37 4.01 -7.43
CA GLN A 31 -5.33 2.94 -7.20
C GLN A 31 -5.35 2.46 -5.74
N ILE A 32 -4.18 2.30 -5.12
CA ILE A 32 -4.09 1.94 -3.70
C ILE A 32 -4.71 3.04 -2.83
N SER A 33 -4.46 4.32 -3.15
CA SER A 33 -5.01 5.47 -2.42
C SER A 33 -6.54 5.50 -2.46
N THR A 34 -7.17 5.05 -3.56
CA THR A 34 -8.64 4.93 -3.63
C THR A 34 -9.21 3.90 -2.64
N ARG A 35 -8.42 2.94 -2.18
CA ARG A 35 -8.81 1.89 -1.22
C ARG A 35 -7.88 1.83 0.00
N ALA A 36 -7.42 2.97 0.48
CA ALA A 36 -6.50 3.09 1.60
C ALA A 36 -6.97 2.37 2.89
N ASN A 37 -8.28 2.28 3.13
CA ASN A 37 -8.86 1.59 4.29
C ASN A 37 -8.59 0.07 4.31
N GLY A 38 -8.33 -0.54 3.15
CA GLY A 38 -8.02 -1.96 3.04
C GLY A 38 -6.55 -2.29 3.29
N VAL A 39 -5.68 -1.28 3.33
CA VAL A 39 -4.23 -1.43 3.43
C VAL A 39 -3.78 -1.06 4.83
N ASN A 40 -3.70 -2.08 5.69
CA ASN A 40 -3.46 -1.90 7.13
C ASN A 40 -2.14 -2.51 7.62
N SER A 41 -1.33 -3.02 6.70
CA SER A 41 -0.02 -3.63 6.96
C SER A 41 0.85 -3.57 5.69
N LEU A 42 2.17 -3.67 5.87
CA LEU A 42 3.11 -3.83 4.75
C LEU A 42 2.75 -5.04 3.85
N ALA A 43 2.27 -6.14 4.45
CA ALA A 43 1.87 -7.33 3.71
C ALA A 43 0.67 -7.06 2.80
N SER A 44 -0.41 -6.44 3.34
CA SER A 44 -1.58 -6.06 2.52
C SER A 44 -1.23 -5.05 1.43
N LEU A 45 -0.26 -4.17 1.69
CA LEU A 45 0.22 -3.21 0.71
C LEU A 45 0.93 -3.90 -0.47
N LYS A 46 1.83 -4.83 -0.16
CA LYS A 46 2.55 -5.63 -1.18
C LYS A 46 1.60 -6.50 -1.99
N ASP A 47 0.73 -7.27 -1.34
CA ASP A 47 -0.25 -8.10 -2.03
C ASP A 47 -1.11 -7.27 -2.99
N TYR A 48 -1.54 -6.08 -2.56
CA TYR A 48 -2.39 -5.25 -3.41
C TYR A 48 -1.61 -4.66 -4.59
N ALA A 49 -0.40 -4.15 -4.34
CA ALA A 49 0.49 -3.64 -5.38
C ALA A 49 0.85 -4.73 -6.41
N GLU A 50 1.18 -5.95 -5.98
CA GLU A 50 1.48 -7.07 -6.88
C GLU A 50 0.30 -7.43 -7.78
N ASN A 51 -0.93 -7.41 -7.25
CA ASN A 51 -2.12 -7.65 -8.06
C ASN A 51 -2.34 -6.56 -9.12
N LEU A 52 -2.06 -5.29 -8.80
CA LEU A 52 -2.19 -4.17 -9.73
C LEU A 52 -1.10 -4.17 -10.80
N LEU A 53 0.14 -4.48 -10.43
CA LEU A 53 1.26 -4.59 -11.36
C LEU A 53 1.04 -5.71 -12.38
N ARG A 54 0.50 -6.86 -11.95
CA ARG A 54 0.14 -7.96 -12.86
C ARG A 54 -1.03 -7.66 -13.80
N MET A 55 -1.88 -6.68 -13.47
CA MET A 55 -2.98 -6.26 -14.35
C MET A 55 -2.52 -5.29 -15.45
N ASP A 56 -1.32 -4.72 -15.33
CA ASP A 56 -0.74 -3.76 -16.27
C ASP A 56 0.19 -4.43 -17.33
N GLU A 57 0.62 -5.67 -17.09
CA GLU A 57 1.34 -6.53 -18.06
C GLU A 57 0.40 -7.25 -19.04
#